data_AF-A0A8J5TEA1-F1
#
_entry.id   AF-A0A8J5TEA1-F1
#
_cell.length_a   1.000
_cell.length_b   1.000
_cell.length_c   1.000
_cell.angle_alpha   90.00
_cell.angle_beta   90.00
_cell.angle_gamma   90.00
#
_symmetry.space_group_name_H-M   'P 1'
#
loop_
_entity.id
_entity.type
_entity.pdbx_description
1 polymer ?
#
loop_
_entity_poly.entity_id
_entity_poly.type
_entity_poly.pdbx_seq_one_letter_code
_entity_poly.pdbx_strand_id
1 'polypeptide(L)'
;MRDLTISAHFHPNVYPKSVKFLYDQAIEILCFVRATEISLSISGIQVRLSHEAAITGGGEFTRLTKLQMCEFRVTDGGDGISELVSRRCPCLEVLELERIEGVEALTLITDSLQRLRLIKFKTFLEQLQVKARNLRKMQVLHCFACSGWW
;
A
#
# COMPACT_ATOMS: atom_id res chain seq x y z
N MET A 1 2.87 22.63 -10.06
CA MET A 1 3.81 22.11 -9.03
C MET A 1 3.08 20.97 -8.35
N ARG A 2 3.62 19.74 -8.35
CA ARG A 2 2.95 18.58 -7.74
C ARG A 2 3.44 18.48 -6.31
N ASP A 3 2.53 18.59 -5.35
CA ASP A 3 2.85 18.52 -3.93
C ASP A 3 2.98 17.06 -3.53
N LEU A 4 4.20 16.61 -3.25
CA LEU A 4 4.50 15.29 -2.71
C LEU A 4 4.57 15.39 -1.19
N THR A 5 3.62 14.78 -0.49
CA THR A 5 3.67 14.67 0.98
C THR A 5 3.93 13.22 1.37
N ILE A 6 5.11 12.98 1.94
CA ILE A 6 5.46 11.70 2.58
C ILE A 6 5.49 11.95 4.08
N SER A 7 4.56 11.34 4.81
CA SER A 7 4.52 11.38 6.26
C SER A 7 4.79 9.98 6.79
N ALA A 8 6.00 9.79 7.32
CA ALA A 8 6.37 8.58 8.04
C ALA A 8 6.44 8.92 9.53
N HIS A 9 5.59 8.28 10.33
CA HIS A 9 5.64 8.41 11.77
C HIS A 9 6.52 7.29 12.32
N PHE A 10 7.64 7.69 12.93
CA PHE A 10 8.58 6.79 13.59
C PHE A 10 8.33 6.82 15.09
N HIS A 11 8.66 5.73 15.78
CA HIS A 11 8.67 5.69 17.23
C HIS A 11 9.53 6.84 17.79
N PRO A 12 9.12 7.53 18.89
CA PRO A 12 9.89 8.64 19.47
C PRO A 12 11.36 8.26 19.71
N ASN A 13 12.28 9.20 19.41
CA ASN A 13 13.76 9.15 19.49
C ASN A 13 14.57 8.65 18.26
N VAL A 14 14.06 8.75 17.02
CA VAL A 14 14.82 8.32 15.84
C VAL A 14 14.68 9.28 14.65
N TYR A 15 15.83 9.76 14.14
CA TYR A 15 15.92 10.58 12.93
C TYR A 15 15.78 9.73 11.66
N PRO A 16 15.06 10.19 10.62
CA PRO A 16 14.84 9.44 9.38
C PRO A 16 16.15 9.27 8.59
N LYS A 17 16.35 8.08 8.01
CA LYS A 17 17.38 7.84 6.98
C LYS A 17 16.68 7.80 5.61
N SER A 18 16.79 8.92 4.89
CA SER A 18 16.57 9.15 3.44
C SER A 18 15.53 8.34 2.65
N VAL A 19 14.56 9.04 2.04
CA VAL A 19 13.81 8.60 0.85
C VAL A 19 14.68 8.86 -0.39
N LYS A 20 14.88 7.87 -1.26
CA LYS A 20 15.57 8.07 -2.54
C LYS A 20 14.54 8.32 -3.65
N PHE A 21 14.70 9.43 -4.36
CA PHE A 21 13.96 9.73 -5.57
C PHE A 21 14.73 9.14 -6.75
N LEU A 22 14.11 8.21 -7.48
CA LEU A 22 14.61 7.83 -8.80
C LEU A 22 13.92 8.76 -9.81
N TYR A 23 14.72 9.39 -10.67
CA TYR A 23 14.16 10.30 -11.67
C TYR A 23 13.38 9.54 -12.75
N ASP A 24 12.36 10.26 -13.24
CA ASP A 24 11.29 9.92 -14.17
C ASP A 24 10.21 8.96 -13.66
N GLN A 25 9.23 9.56 -12.98
CA GLN A 25 7.87 9.06 -12.77
C GLN A 25 7.65 7.89 -11.81
N ALA A 26 8.69 7.36 -11.14
CA ALA A 26 8.54 6.29 -10.16
C ALA A 26 9.13 6.67 -8.79
N ILE A 27 8.35 6.47 -7.71
CA ILE A 27 8.88 6.49 -6.33
C ILE A 27 9.12 5.06 -5.89
N GLU A 28 10.30 4.81 -5.34
CA GLU A 28 10.66 3.56 -4.69
C GLU A 28 10.63 3.75 -3.18
N ILE A 29 9.88 2.91 -2.48
CA ILE A 29 9.79 2.95 -1.02
C ILE A 29 10.75 1.91 -0.46
N LEU A 30 11.95 2.38 -0.11
CA LEU A 30 12.94 1.56 0.58
C LEU A 30 12.42 1.18 1.98
N CYS A 31 12.69 -0.06 2.39
CA CYS A 31 12.19 -0.60 3.65
C CYS A 31 12.66 0.23 4.86
N PHE A 32 11.72 0.87 5.55
CA PHE A 32 11.97 1.52 6.83
C PHE A 32 11.75 0.51 7.96
N VAL A 33 12.77 -0.28 8.30
CA VAL A 33 12.70 -1.33 9.34
C VAL A 33 12.14 -0.83 10.69
N ARG A 34 12.24 0.48 10.96
CA ARG A 34 11.74 1.11 12.19
C ARG A 34 10.40 1.85 12.06
N ALA A 35 9.87 2.03 10.86
CA ALA A 35 8.59 2.71 10.67
C ALA A 35 7.45 1.81 11.15
N THR A 36 6.59 2.36 12.00
CA THR A 36 5.36 1.71 12.45
C THR A 36 4.18 2.17 11.63
N GLU A 37 4.20 3.41 11.14
CA GLU A 37 3.16 3.94 10.28
C GLU A 37 3.73 4.67 9.08
N ILE A 38 3.21 4.34 7.91
CA ILE A 38 3.54 4.99 6.64
C ILE A 38 2.25 5.53 6.03
N SER A 39 2.23 6.85 5.80
CA SER A 39 1.16 7.52 5.07
C SER A 39 1.74 8.22 3.84
N LEU A 40 1.17 7.91 2.68
CA LEU A 40 1.66 8.41 1.40
C LEU A 40 0.50 9.03 0.64
N SER A 41 0.67 10.28 0.19
CA SER A 41 -0.29 10.94 -0.68
C SER A 41 0.45 11.54 -1.88
N ILE A 42 0.22 10.98 -3.07
CA ILE A 42 0.99 11.34 -4.26
C ILE A 42 0.08 11.39 -5.48
N SER A 43 -0.34 12.58 -5.88
CA SER A 43 -1.18 12.75 -7.06
C SER A 43 -0.36 12.68 -8.36
N GLY A 44 -0.73 11.78 -9.28
CA GLY A 44 -0.26 11.81 -10.67
C GLY A 44 1.19 11.36 -10.87
N ILE A 45 1.74 10.56 -9.96
CA ILE A 45 3.04 9.89 -10.10
C ILE A 45 2.83 8.38 -9.90
N GLN A 46 3.48 7.57 -10.73
CA GLN A 46 3.46 6.12 -10.60
C GLN A 46 4.36 5.71 -9.43
N VAL A 47 3.99 4.70 -8.66
CA VAL A 47 4.87 4.19 -7.60
C VAL A 47 5.12 2.72 -7.82
N ARG A 48 6.39 2.34 -7.67
CA ARG A 48 6.83 0.96 -7.71
C ARG A 48 7.26 0.58 -6.31
N LEU A 49 6.53 -0.35 -5.70
CA LEU A 49 6.95 -1.01 -4.48
C LEU A 49 7.98 -2.06 -4.91
N SER A 50 9.27 -1.74 -4.80
CA SER A 50 10.31 -2.52 -5.49
C SER A 50 10.43 -3.95 -4.98
N HIS A 51 10.52 -4.87 -5.95
CA HIS A 51 10.77 -6.29 -5.83
C HIS A 51 12.27 -6.62 -5.56
N GLU A 52 13.18 -5.64 -5.68
CA GLU A 52 14.64 -5.86 -5.59
C GLU A 52 15.16 -6.25 -4.20
N ALA A 53 14.34 -6.07 -3.16
CA ALA A 53 14.65 -6.60 -1.84
C ALA A 53 14.70 -8.15 -1.79
N ALA A 54 14.11 -8.83 -2.78
CA ALA A 54 14.14 -10.29 -2.87
C ALA A 54 15.56 -10.86 -3.12
N ILE A 55 16.49 -10.06 -3.65
CA ILE A 55 17.85 -10.53 -3.99
C ILE A 55 18.81 -10.42 -2.79
N THR A 56 18.54 -9.53 -1.83
CA THR A 56 19.47 -9.23 -0.73
C THR A 56 18.94 -9.56 0.67
N GLY A 57 17.75 -10.18 0.79
CA GLY A 57 17.18 -10.56 2.09
C GLY A 57 16.84 -9.39 3.02
N GLY A 58 16.90 -8.14 2.51
CA GLY A 58 16.62 -6.92 3.26
C GLY A 58 15.38 -6.23 2.71
N GLY A 59 14.18 -6.70 3.10
CA GLY A 59 12.95 -6.24 2.47
C GLY A 59 11.71 -6.12 3.33
N GLU A 60 11.75 -6.58 4.58
CA GLU A 60 10.54 -6.71 5.40
C GLU A 60 10.32 -5.47 6.27
N PHE A 61 9.13 -4.89 6.18
CA PHE A 61 8.61 -3.88 7.09
C PHE A 61 8.12 -4.56 8.38
N THR A 62 9.06 -5.14 9.14
CA THR A 62 8.78 -5.99 10.30
C THR A 62 8.03 -5.30 11.44
N ARG A 63 7.97 -3.97 11.45
CA ARG A 63 7.29 -3.18 12.49
C ARG A 63 6.12 -2.34 11.97
N LEU A 64 5.86 -2.35 10.67
CA LEU A 64 4.82 -1.53 10.08
C LEU A 64 3.45 -2.08 10.46
N THR A 65 2.72 -1.32 11.27
CA THR A 65 1.37 -1.63 11.74
C THR A 65 0.29 -0.89 10.95
N LYS A 66 0.62 0.25 10.33
CA LYS A 66 -0.32 1.00 9.49
C LYS A 66 0.31 1.43 8.16
N LEU A 67 -0.37 1.12 7.07
CA LEU A 67 -0.07 1.60 5.74
C LEU A 67 -1.28 2.32 5.16
N GLN A 68 -1.10 3.59 4.82
CA GLN A 68 -2.11 4.41 4.17
C GLN A 68 -1.56 4.96 2.85
N MET A 69 -2.26 4.72 1.76
CA MET A 69 -1.91 5.22 0.43
C MET A 69 -3.11 5.96 -0.18
N CYS A 70 -2.86 7.16 -0.70
CA CYS A 70 -3.89 8.03 -1.24
C CYS A 70 -3.46 8.66 -2.57
N GLU A 71 -4.32 8.59 -3.59
CA GLU A 71 -4.13 9.21 -4.92
C GLU A 71 -3.04 8.59 -5.82
N PHE A 72 -2.67 7.35 -5.54
CA PHE A 72 -1.62 6.62 -6.27
C PHE A 72 -2.10 6.00 -7.59
N ARG A 73 -1.15 5.83 -8.52
CA ARG A 73 -1.30 4.94 -9.68
C ARG A 73 -0.27 3.81 -9.59
N VAL A 74 -0.73 2.58 -9.77
CA VAL A 74 0.11 1.40 -10.00
C VAL A 74 -0.08 0.90 -11.43
N THR A 75 0.84 0.07 -11.91
CA THR A 75 0.83 -0.45 -13.31
C THR A 75 0.95 -1.96 -13.39
N ASP A 76 1.02 -2.62 -12.23
CA ASP A 76 1.17 -4.06 -12.07
C ASP A 76 -0.16 -4.71 -11.67
N GLY A 77 -1.29 -4.06 -11.96
CA GLY A 77 -2.63 -4.57 -11.64
C GLY A 77 -2.93 -4.69 -10.14
N GLY A 78 -2.01 -4.29 -9.24
CA GLY A 78 -2.14 -4.49 -7.79
C GLY A 78 -1.22 -5.58 -7.21
N ASP A 79 -0.41 -6.24 -8.04
CA ASP A 79 0.49 -7.32 -7.60
C ASP A 79 1.49 -6.86 -6.54
N GLY A 80 2.14 -5.71 -6.73
CA GLY A 80 3.11 -5.18 -5.77
C GLY A 80 2.50 -4.83 -4.41
N ILE A 81 1.24 -4.37 -4.39
CA ILE A 81 0.50 -4.13 -3.13
C ILE A 81 0.16 -5.47 -2.46
N SER A 82 -0.32 -6.44 -3.24
CA SER A 82 -0.67 -7.78 -2.77
C SER A 82 0.55 -8.49 -2.16
N GLU A 83 1.70 -8.44 -2.84
CA GLU A 83 2.97 -9.00 -2.37
C GLU A 83 3.46 -8.28 -1.11
N LEU A 84 3.47 -6.94 -1.11
CA LEU A 84 3.91 -6.13 0.01
C LEU A 84 3.15 -6.51 1.29
N VAL A 85 1.82 -6.54 1.23
CA VAL A 85 0.98 -6.83 2.38
C VAL A 85 1.11 -8.29 2.81
N SER A 86 1.17 -9.22 1.86
CA SER A 86 1.11 -10.65 2.16
C SER A 86 2.44 -11.24 2.60
N ARG A 87 3.56 -10.67 2.19
CA ARG A 87 4.90 -11.23 2.44
C ARG A 87 5.82 -10.31 3.23
N ARG A 88 5.69 -8.99 3.07
CA ARG A 88 6.71 -8.04 3.54
C ARG A 88 6.29 -7.23 4.76
N CYS A 89 5.04 -7.28 5.16
CA CYS A 89 4.52 -6.52 6.31
C CYS A 89 3.87 -7.46 7.35
N PRO A 90 4.66 -8.29 8.07
CA PRO A 90 4.11 -9.32 8.95
C PRO A 90 3.29 -8.77 10.13
N CYS A 91 3.51 -7.52 10.53
CA CYS A 91 2.81 -6.86 11.63
C CYS A 91 1.73 -5.85 11.17
N LEU A 92 1.35 -5.82 9.89
CA LEU A 92 0.43 -4.83 9.37
C LEU A 92 -0.99 -5.03 9.90
N GLU A 93 -1.46 -4.12 10.75
CA GLU A 93 -2.79 -4.16 11.36
C GLU A 93 -3.82 -3.35 10.59
N VAL A 94 -3.39 -2.29 9.90
CA VAL A 94 -4.28 -1.35 9.21
C VAL A 94 -3.77 -1.07 7.79
N LEU A 95 -4.63 -1.37 6.81
CA LEU A 95 -4.41 -1.02 5.40
C LEU A 95 -5.52 -0.08 4.92
N GLU A 96 -5.13 1.10 4.44
CA GLU A 96 -6.05 2.08 3.88
C GLU A 96 -5.60 2.53 2.49
N LEU A 97 -6.43 2.25 1.49
CA LEU A 97 -6.19 2.58 0.08
C LEU A 97 -7.33 3.48 -0.40
N GLU A 98 -6.98 4.68 -0.87
CA GLU A 98 -7.97 5.68 -1.27
C GLU A 98 -7.59 6.35 -2.60
N ARG A 99 -8.55 6.51 -3.52
CA ARG A 99 -8.33 7.16 -4.82
C ARG A 99 -7.19 6.53 -5.65
N ILE A 100 -7.05 5.20 -5.57
CA ILE A 100 -6.02 4.45 -6.28
C ILE A 100 -6.43 4.16 -7.72
N GLU A 101 -5.49 4.17 -8.65
CA GLU A 101 -5.66 3.86 -10.07
C GLU A 101 -4.76 2.69 -10.50
N GLY A 102 -5.23 1.88 -11.46
CA GLY A 102 -4.46 0.77 -12.04
C GLY A 102 -4.43 -0.50 -11.19
N VAL A 103 -5.30 -0.61 -10.18
CA VAL A 103 -5.49 -1.84 -9.41
C VAL A 103 -6.71 -2.58 -9.96
N GLU A 104 -6.49 -3.75 -10.53
CA GLU A 104 -7.51 -4.63 -11.12
C GLU A 104 -7.83 -5.79 -10.16
N ALA A 105 -6.80 -6.32 -9.49
CA ALA A 105 -6.94 -7.40 -8.53
C ALA A 105 -6.15 -7.11 -7.23
N LEU A 106 -6.73 -7.48 -6.09
CA LEU A 106 -6.04 -7.48 -4.81
C LEU A 106 -6.17 -8.83 -4.12
N THR A 107 -5.04 -9.44 -3.79
CA THR A 107 -4.98 -10.67 -2.98
C THR A 107 -4.21 -10.39 -1.70
N LEU A 108 -4.93 -10.33 -0.57
CA LEU A 108 -4.36 -10.00 0.74
C LEU A 108 -4.36 -11.25 1.62
N ILE A 109 -3.19 -11.85 1.81
CA ILE A 109 -3.00 -13.05 2.66
C ILE A 109 -2.11 -12.66 3.83
N THR A 110 -2.69 -12.40 4.99
CA THR A 110 -1.94 -11.95 6.17
C THR A 110 -2.72 -12.22 7.45
N ASP A 111 -2.07 -12.73 8.48
CA ASP A 111 -2.73 -12.96 9.76
C ASP A 111 -2.80 -11.71 10.63
N SER A 112 -2.01 -10.66 10.39
CA SER A 112 -1.95 -9.47 11.26
C SER A 112 -3.01 -8.42 10.98
N LEU A 113 -3.60 -8.41 9.78
CA LEU A 113 -4.50 -7.33 9.35
C LEU A 113 -5.81 -7.34 10.14
N GLN A 114 -6.10 -6.21 10.80
CA GLN A 114 -7.29 -5.99 11.63
C GLN A 114 -8.30 -5.04 10.99
N ARG A 115 -7.84 -4.09 10.17
CA ARG A 115 -8.67 -3.12 9.44
C ARG A 115 -8.25 -3.01 7.98
N LEU A 116 -9.23 -3.16 7.09
CA LEU A 116 -9.10 -2.91 5.66
C LEU A 116 -10.07 -1.81 5.24
N ARG A 117 -9.55 -0.74 4.62
CA ARG A 117 -10.35 0.35 4.05
C ARG A 117 -9.94 0.60 2.60
N LEU A 118 -10.83 0.32 1.67
CA LEU A 118 -10.68 0.55 0.23
C LEU A 118 -11.74 1.56 -0.21
N ILE A 119 -11.32 2.70 -0.76
CA ILE A 119 -12.25 3.78 -1.12
C ILE A 119 -11.91 4.38 -2.49
N LYS A 120 -12.93 4.53 -3.34
CA LYS A 120 -12.91 5.30 -4.60
C LYS A 120 -11.78 4.88 -5.54
N PHE A 121 -11.71 3.61 -5.92
CA PHE A 121 -10.71 3.22 -6.91
C PHE A 121 -11.11 3.77 -8.28
N LYS A 122 -10.16 4.39 -8.98
CA LYS A 122 -10.39 5.01 -10.30
C LYS A 122 -10.53 3.97 -11.41
N THR A 123 -9.73 2.91 -11.32
CA THR A 123 -9.93 1.67 -12.07
C THR A 123 -10.76 0.75 -11.18
N PHE A 124 -11.86 0.21 -11.70
CA PHE A 124 -12.68 -0.69 -10.90
C PHE A 124 -11.92 -1.99 -10.63
N LEU A 125 -11.94 -2.45 -9.38
CA LEU A 125 -11.50 -3.78 -9.03
C LEU A 125 -12.38 -4.80 -9.74
N GLU A 126 -11.74 -5.78 -10.35
CA GLU A 126 -12.38 -6.99 -10.86
C GLU A 126 -12.40 -8.07 -9.78
N GLN A 127 -11.34 -8.14 -8.96
CA GLN A 127 -11.19 -9.15 -7.92
C GLN A 127 -10.63 -8.58 -6.61
N LEU A 128 -11.26 -8.96 -5.49
CA LEU A 128 -10.73 -8.76 -4.15
C LEU A 128 -10.78 -10.06 -3.38
N GLN A 129 -9.62 -10.63 -3.09
CA GLN A 129 -9.48 -11.80 -2.23
C GLN A 129 -8.79 -11.42 -0.93
N VAL A 130 -9.43 -11.72 0.20
CA VAL A 130 -8.89 -11.42 1.53
C VAL A 130 -8.89 -12.69 2.37
N LYS A 131 -7.70 -13.15 2.72
CA LYS A 131 -7.45 -14.20 3.71
C LYS A 131 -6.72 -13.56 4.88
N ALA A 132 -7.49 -12.97 5.78
CA ALA A 132 -6.98 -12.29 6.96
C ALA A 132 -7.66 -12.73 8.24
N ARG A 133 -6.99 -13.60 9.01
CA ARG A 133 -7.57 -14.27 10.18
C ARG A 133 -8.02 -13.30 11.27
N ASN A 134 -7.30 -12.20 11.47
CA ASN A 134 -7.59 -11.23 12.52
C ASN A 134 -8.39 -10.01 12.03
N LEU A 135 -8.97 -10.05 10.83
CA LEU A 135 -9.71 -8.91 10.27
C LEU A 135 -11.00 -8.65 11.04
N ARG A 136 -11.14 -7.44 11.59
CA ARG A 136 -12.29 -7.01 12.41
C ARG A 136 -13.14 -5.95 11.74
N LYS A 137 -12.56 -5.17 10.83
CA LYS A 137 -13.23 -4.07 10.13
C LYS A 137 -12.86 -4.10 8.66
N MET A 138 -13.86 -4.13 7.80
CA MET A 138 -13.71 -4.06 6.35
C MET A 138 -14.67 -3.00 5.80
N GLN A 139 -14.13 -2.07 5.02
CA GLN A 139 -14.89 -1.07 4.31
C GLN A 139 -14.43 -1.02 2.86
N VAL A 140 -15.36 -1.24 1.94
CA VAL A 140 -15.13 -1.17 0.50
C VAL A 140 -16.19 -0.25 -0.09
N LEU A 141 -15.78 0.90 -0.62
CA LEU A 141 -16.71 1.93 -1.10
C LEU A 141 -16.27 2.45 -2.46
N HIS A 142 -17.13 2.34 -3.47
CA HIS A 142 -16.83 2.80 -4.84
C HIS A 142 -15.53 2.20 -5.41
N CYS A 143 -15.28 0.92 -5.14
CA CYS A 143 -14.10 0.21 -5.65
C CYS A 143 -14.42 -0.72 -6.82
N PHE A 144 -15.67 -1.18 -6.94
CA PHE A 144 -16.14 -2.06 -7.99
C PHE A 144 -17.07 -1.30 -8.93
N ALA A 145 -17.14 -1.73 -10.19
CA ALA A 145 -18.15 -1.22 -11.10
C ALA A 145 -19.54 -1.59 -10.54
N CYS A 146 -20.48 -0.65 -10.59
CA CYS A 146 -21.88 -1.05 -10.48
C CYS A 146 -22.21 -1.81 -11.76
N SER A 147 -22.30 -3.14 -11.70
CA SER A 147 -22.97 -3.88 -12.75
C SER A 147 -24.44 -3.49 -12.71
N GLY A 148 -24.81 -2.52 -13.55
CA GLY A 148 -26.19 -2.12 -13.74
C GLY A 148 -26.97 -3.30 -14.29
N TRP A 149 -27.93 -3.79 -13.52
CA TRP A 149 -29.03 -4.59 -14.07
C TRP A 149 -29.97 -3.63 -14.79
N TRP A 150 -30.11 -3.82 -16.10
CA TRP A 150 -31.33 -3.56 -16.87
C TRP A 150 -31.68 -4.87 -17.56
#